data_AF-A0A1G2V1A0-F1
#
_entry.id   AF-A0A1G2V1A0-F1
#
_cell.length_a   1.000
_cell.length_b   1.000
_cell.length_c   1.000
_cell.angle_alpha   90.00
_cell.angle_beta   90.00
_cell.angle_gamma   90.00
#
_symmetry.space_group_name_H-M   'P 1'
#
loop_
_entity.id
_entity.type
_entity.pdbx_description
1 polymer ?
#
loop_
_entity_poly.entity_id
_entity_poly.type
_entity_poly.pdbx_seq_one_letter_code
_entity_poly.pdbx_strand_id
1 'polypeptide(L)'
;MKWFWGALILGLILIFAFKNDLNNFKNNNMDSDKNNVNEVLEYKTFECQGFEFSFKFPDFKDWEFKYVEKIDDNLCVIYFNWPDDIEYEVPPAIEVKKVDLENISQTKKQNPQNISYEYIQDPSLYIDGHKFAEGDWDWLVFYGKDSNVRIARNMFGEPPFDADLFYKTIIETFDFK
;
A
#
# COMPACT_ATOMS: atom_id res chain seq x y z
N MET A 1 38.56 65.01 45.61
CA MET A 1 38.02 65.25 44.25
C MET A 1 37.08 64.10 43.92
N LYS A 2 35.82 64.43 43.61
CA LYS A 2 34.83 63.66 42.81
C LYS A 2 34.67 62.14 43.10
N TRP A 3 33.74 61.74 43.98
CA TRP A 3 32.32 61.32 43.73
C TRP A 3 32.17 59.78 43.54
N PHE A 4 31.54 59.08 44.51
CA PHE A 4 30.18 58.47 44.49
C PHE A 4 30.07 57.19 43.63
N TRP A 5 30.07 55.98 44.22
CA TRP A 5 28.96 55.21 44.88
C TRP A 5 27.89 54.66 43.92
N GLY A 6 27.61 53.36 44.03
CA GLY A 6 26.44 52.64 43.48
C GLY A 6 26.87 51.32 42.82
N ALA A 7 26.78 50.14 43.44
CA ALA A 7 25.56 49.36 43.76
C ALA A 7 24.74 49.08 42.47
N LEU A 8 24.17 47.92 42.18
CA LEU A 8 23.80 46.74 42.95
C LEU A 8 23.44 45.64 41.92
N ILE A 9 23.51 44.41 42.40
CA ILE A 9 22.96 43.15 41.89
C ILE A 9 21.60 43.26 41.17
N LEU A 10 21.39 42.44 40.11
CA LEU A 10 20.17 41.69 39.71
C LEU A 10 20.32 41.29 38.21
N GLY A 11 20.08 40.08 37.73
CA GLY A 11 19.64 38.83 38.33
C GLY A 11 19.85 37.67 37.33
N LEU A 12 19.95 36.47 37.89
CA LEU A 12 19.66 35.21 37.20
C LEU A 12 18.16 35.13 36.87
N ILE A 13 17.78 34.62 35.70
CA ILE A 13 16.68 33.66 35.44
C ILE A 13 16.74 33.20 33.96
N LEU A 14 17.28 31.98 33.77
CA LEU A 14 16.70 30.79 33.13
C LEU A 14 15.61 30.90 32.03
N ILE A 15 15.83 30.09 30.97
CA ILE A 15 14.91 29.15 30.25
C ILE A 15 14.45 29.49 28.81
N PHE A 16 14.98 28.65 27.89
CA PHE A 16 14.41 28.04 26.68
C PHE A 16 13.65 28.88 25.63
N ALA A 17 14.19 28.92 24.40
CA ALA A 17 13.40 28.77 23.17
C ALA A 17 14.27 28.33 21.97
N PHE A 18 14.00 27.11 21.51
CA PHE A 18 13.98 26.63 20.12
C PHE A 18 14.95 27.19 19.06
N LYS A 19 15.95 26.35 18.80
CA LYS A 19 16.45 25.88 17.50
C LYS A 19 15.44 26.02 16.34
N ASN A 20 15.79 26.78 15.30
CA ASN A 20 15.61 26.39 13.90
C ASN A 20 16.23 27.45 12.98
N ASP A 21 17.42 27.16 12.48
CA ASP A 21 17.94 27.74 11.25
C ASP A 21 18.88 26.71 10.62
N LEU A 22 18.87 26.67 9.28
CA LEU A 22 19.54 25.73 8.37
C LEU A 22 18.63 24.61 7.83
N ASN A 23 17.89 24.90 6.74
CA ASN A 23 18.47 24.67 5.42
C ASN A 23 17.57 25.19 4.30
N ASN A 24 18.12 26.19 3.63
CA ASN A 24 17.78 26.57 2.28
C ASN A 24 18.45 25.55 1.34
N PHE A 25 17.68 24.65 0.75
CA PHE A 25 18.06 24.04 -0.53
C PHE A 25 16.83 23.88 -1.40
N LYS A 26 16.77 24.74 -2.41
CA LYS A 26 15.99 24.62 -3.64
C LYS A 26 15.64 23.17 -4.00
N ASN A 27 14.37 22.92 -4.30
CA ASN A 27 13.97 22.74 -5.69
C ASN A 27 12.45 22.85 -5.85
N ASN A 28 12.08 23.87 -6.64
CA ASN A 28 10.95 23.95 -7.55
C ASN A 28 9.56 23.62 -7.00
N ASN A 29 8.78 24.70 -6.81
CA ASN A 29 7.37 24.73 -7.12
C ASN A 29 7.10 24.01 -8.45
N MET A 30 6.60 22.78 -8.34
CA MET A 30 5.76 22.14 -9.34
C MET A 30 4.40 22.01 -8.65
N ASP A 31 3.76 23.17 -8.50
CA ASP A 31 2.45 23.29 -7.87
C ASP A 31 1.40 22.64 -8.77
N SER A 32 0.65 21.73 -8.13
CA SER A 32 -0.77 21.46 -8.34
C SER A 32 -1.24 21.01 -9.72
N ASP A 33 -0.88 19.78 -10.11
CA ASP A 33 -1.77 18.92 -10.93
C ASP A 33 -1.59 17.42 -10.60
N LYS A 34 -1.11 17.10 -9.38
CA LYS A 34 -0.96 15.71 -8.88
C LYS A 34 -2.15 15.18 -8.08
N ASN A 35 -3.30 15.86 -8.12
CA ASN A 35 -4.44 15.56 -7.25
C ASN A 35 -5.55 14.71 -7.89
N ASN A 36 -5.33 14.06 -9.03
CA ASN A 36 -6.39 13.30 -9.72
C ASN A 36 -6.14 11.80 -9.95
N VAL A 37 -5.03 11.24 -9.45
CA VAL A 37 -4.68 9.82 -9.67
C VAL A 37 -5.50 8.85 -8.79
N ASN A 38 -6.44 9.35 -7.98
CA ASN A 38 -7.22 8.57 -7.03
C ASN A 38 -8.74 8.74 -7.20
N GLU A 39 -9.20 9.25 -8.35
CA GLU A 39 -10.64 9.29 -8.66
C GLU A 39 -11.14 7.85 -8.89
N VAL A 40 -11.98 7.35 -7.97
CA VAL A 40 -12.68 6.06 -8.15
C VAL A 40 -13.88 6.25 -9.06
N LEU A 41 -13.85 5.60 -10.23
CA LEU A 41 -14.93 5.63 -11.21
C LEU A 41 -16.10 4.74 -10.75
N GLU A 42 -15.79 3.52 -10.33
CA GLU A 42 -16.76 2.56 -9.78
C GLU A 42 -16.06 1.44 -8.99
N TYR A 43 -16.82 0.50 -8.44
CA TYR A 43 -16.30 -0.71 -7.80
C TYR A 43 -16.62 -1.92 -8.66
N LYS A 44 -15.60 -2.62 -9.15
CA LYS A 44 -15.75 -3.85 -9.92
C LYS A 44 -15.77 -5.06 -9.00
N THR A 45 -16.44 -6.12 -9.43
CA THR A 45 -16.39 -7.43 -8.77
C THR A 45 -15.36 -8.30 -9.48
N PHE A 46 -14.46 -8.91 -8.72
CA PHE A 46 -13.58 -9.95 -9.23
C PHE A 46 -14.37 -11.25 -9.43
N GLU A 47 -14.36 -11.74 -10.66
CA GLU A 47 -14.91 -13.04 -11.03
C GLU A 47 -13.91 -13.77 -11.92
N CYS A 48 -13.57 -15.01 -11.56
CA CYS A 48 -12.76 -15.88 -12.39
C CYS A 48 -13.33 -17.30 -12.43
N GLN A 49 -13.34 -17.91 -13.60
CA GLN A 49 -13.95 -19.23 -13.80
C GLN A 49 -13.24 -20.32 -12.98
N GLY A 50 -13.98 -21.03 -12.13
CA GLY A 50 -13.45 -22.10 -11.27
C GLY A 50 -12.89 -21.61 -9.94
N PHE A 51 -13.14 -20.36 -9.58
CA PHE A 51 -12.81 -19.80 -8.27
C PHE A 51 -14.10 -19.64 -7.45
N GLU A 52 -14.13 -20.24 -6.27
CA GLU A 52 -15.29 -20.22 -5.35
C GLU A 52 -15.13 -19.12 -4.30
N PHE A 53 -14.77 -17.92 -4.75
CA PHE A 53 -14.69 -16.72 -3.94
C PHE A 53 -14.94 -15.48 -4.81
N SER A 54 -15.14 -14.35 -4.17
CA SER A 54 -15.26 -13.05 -4.83
C SER A 54 -14.85 -11.93 -3.90
N PHE A 55 -14.49 -10.79 -4.47
CA PHE A 55 -14.27 -9.53 -3.76
C PHE A 55 -14.55 -8.37 -4.71
N LYS A 56 -14.67 -7.16 -4.17
CA LYS A 56 -14.71 -5.93 -4.96
C LYS A 56 -13.37 -5.22 -4.91
N PHE A 57 -13.11 -4.42 -5.93
CA PHE A 57 -11.97 -3.52 -5.99
C PHE A 57 -12.36 -2.21 -6.69
N PRO A 58 -11.75 -1.07 -6.32
CA PRO A 58 -11.98 0.20 -6.99
C PRO A 58 -11.40 0.19 -8.41
N ASP A 59 -12.16 0.76 -9.32
CA ASP A 59 -11.76 1.09 -10.68
C ASP A 59 -11.29 2.54 -10.70
N PHE A 60 -10.00 2.76 -10.92
CA PHE A 60 -9.41 4.09 -10.83
C PHE A 60 -9.30 4.72 -12.21
N LYS A 61 -9.56 6.02 -12.28
CA LYS A 61 -9.30 6.81 -13.48
C LYS A 61 -7.84 6.72 -13.91
N ASP A 62 -7.61 6.65 -15.21
CA ASP A 62 -6.32 6.45 -15.89
C ASP A 62 -5.68 5.07 -15.63
N TRP A 63 -6.30 4.26 -14.77
CA TRP A 63 -5.89 2.93 -14.32
C TRP A 63 -7.06 1.96 -14.38
N GLU A 64 -7.88 2.10 -15.41
CA GLU A 64 -9.18 1.44 -15.43
C GLU A 64 -9.03 -0.08 -15.60
N PHE A 65 -9.92 -0.83 -14.97
CA PHE A 65 -10.06 -2.25 -15.18
C PHE A 65 -10.24 -2.57 -16.66
N LYS A 66 -9.40 -3.48 -17.17
CA LYS A 66 -9.43 -3.93 -18.55
C LYS A 66 -10.14 -5.28 -18.68
N TYR A 67 -9.61 -6.30 -18.02
CA TYR A 67 -10.18 -7.65 -17.96
C TYR A 67 -9.53 -8.49 -16.87
N VAL A 68 -10.16 -9.63 -16.55
CA VAL A 68 -9.54 -10.72 -15.79
C VAL A 68 -9.17 -11.84 -16.75
N GLU A 69 -7.93 -12.34 -16.66
CA GLU A 69 -7.47 -13.50 -17.40
C GLU A 69 -7.28 -14.70 -16.47
N LYS A 70 -7.76 -15.88 -16.87
CA LYS A 70 -7.42 -17.14 -16.22
C LYS A 70 -6.16 -17.70 -16.86
N ILE A 71 -5.06 -17.75 -16.12
CA ILE A 71 -3.78 -18.29 -16.59
C ILE A 71 -3.74 -19.81 -16.41
N ASP A 72 -4.18 -20.29 -15.24
CA ASP A 72 -4.33 -21.71 -14.93
C ASP A 72 -5.45 -21.95 -13.90
N ASP A 73 -5.62 -23.20 -13.45
CA ASP A 73 -6.70 -23.57 -12.51
C ASP A 73 -6.59 -22.91 -11.13
N ASN A 74 -5.43 -22.34 -10.81
CA ASN A 74 -5.10 -21.72 -9.55
C ASN A 74 -4.68 -20.26 -9.70
N LEU A 75 -4.53 -19.70 -10.91
CA LEU A 75 -4.08 -18.33 -11.11
C LEU A 75 -5.01 -17.56 -12.07
N CYS A 76 -5.48 -16.42 -11.60
CA CYS A 76 -6.09 -15.39 -12.44
C CYS A 76 -5.37 -14.06 -12.24
N VAL A 77 -5.38 -13.21 -13.27
CA VAL A 77 -4.69 -11.93 -13.29
C VAL A 77 -5.68 -10.83 -13.65
N ILE A 78 -5.71 -9.76 -12.85
CA ILE A 78 -6.47 -8.54 -13.13
C ILE A 78 -5.55 -7.59 -13.89
N TYR A 79 -5.95 -7.25 -15.11
CA TYR A 79 -5.25 -6.28 -15.95
C TYR A 79 -5.96 -4.94 -15.94
N PHE A 80 -5.15 -3.89 -15.95
CA PHE A 80 -5.60 -2.50 -16.01
C PHE A 80 -5.18 -1.88 -17.36
N ASN A 81 -5.90 -0.87 -17.79
CA ASN A 81 -5.37 0.11 -18.73
C ASN A 81 -4.31 0.94 -18.01
N TRP A 82 -3.36 1.45 -18.76
CA TRP A 82 -2.40 2.42 -18.26
C TRP A 82 -2.19 3.50 -19.33
N PRO A 83 -1.75 4.70 -18.95
CA PRO A 83 -1.51 5.79 -19.89
C PRO A 83 -0.48 5.42 -20.96
N ASP A 84 -0.75 5.79 -22.22
CA ASP A 84 0.11 5.47 -23.37
C ASP A 84 1.52 6.11 -23.27
N ASP A 85 1.70 7.12 -22.42
CA ASP A 85 2.98 7.80 -22.19
C ASP A 85 3.87 7.11 -21.15
N ILE A 86 3.40 6.02 -20.52
CA ILE A 86 4.17 5.24 -19.55
C ILE A 86 4.50 3.86 -20.14
N GLU A 87 5.80 3.61 -20.31
CA GLU A 87 6.31 2.28 -20.68
C GLU A 87 6.66 1.47 -19.44
N TYR A 88 6.07 0.28 -19.32
CA TYR A 88 6.44 -0.71 -18.31
C TYR A 88 7.16 -1.89 -18.96
N GLU A 89 8.19 -2.40 -18.29
CA GLU A 89 8.83 -3.66 -18.68
C GLU A 89 7.85 -4.85 -18.55
N VAL A 90 7.02 -4.82 -17.52
CA VAL A 90 5.93 -5.79 -17.29
C VAL A 90 4.63 -5.01 -17.09
N PRO A 91 3.56 -5.33 -17.85
CA PRO A 91 2.26 -4.70 -17.66
C PRO A 91 1.80 -4.76 -16.20
N PRO A 92 1.35 -3.63 -15.64
CA PRO A 92 0.87 -3.57 -14.27
C PRO A 92 -0.35 -4.49 -14.09
N ALA A 93 -0.24 -5.43 -13.16
CA ALA A 93 -1.28 -6.42 -12.94
C ALA A 93 -1.37 -6.85 -11.47
N ILE A 94 -2.54 -7.38 -11.10
CA ILE A 94 -2.77 -7.99 -9.79
C ILE A 94 -2.99 -9.49 -9.97
N GLU A 95 -2.13 -10.28 -9.34
CA GLU A 95 -2.26 -11.74 -9.34
C GLU A 95 -3.20 -12.18 -8.22
N VAL A 96 -4.11 -13.09 -8.55
CA VAL A 96 -5.03 -13.73 -7.62
C VAL A 96 -4.83 -15.23 -7.74
N LYS A 97 -4.22 -15.82 -6.71
CA LYS A 97 -3.75 -17.20 -6.73
C LYS A 97 -4.36 -18.05 -5.63
N LYS A 98 -4.97 -19.19 -5.98
CA LYS A 98 -5.27 -20.26 -5.04
C LYS A 98 -3.97 -20.98 -4.69
N VAL A 99 -3.70 -21.13 -3.40
CA VAL A 99 -2.55 -21.87 -2.90
C VAL A 99 -3.02 -22.92 -1.91
N ASP A 100 -2.25 -24.00 -1.81
CA ASP A 100 -2.51 -25.06 -0.84
C ASP A 100 -2.51 -24.51 0.59
N LEU A 101 -3.14 -25.25 1.49
CA LEU A 101 -3.20 -24.91 2.91
C LEU A 101 -1.80 -24.96 3.52
N GLU A 102 -1.11 -23.82 3.48
CA GLU A 102 0.15 -23.66 4.17
C GLU A 102 -0.10 -23.43 5.67
N ASN A 103 0.80 -23.97 6.50
CA ASN A 103 0.85 -23.67 7.93
C ASN A 103 1.45 -22.29 8.14
N ILE A 104 0.67 -21.26 7.82
CA ILE A 104 1.05 -19.87 8.06
C ILE A 104 0.30 -19.39 9.30
N SER A 105 1.07 -18.97 10.30
CA SER A 105 0.59 -18.32 11.52
C SER A 105 1.60 -17.21 11.81
N GLN A 106 1.16 -16.02 12.24
CA GLN A 106 1.18 -15.71 13.67
C GLN A 106 0.16 -14.64 14.11
N THR A 107 -0.57 -13.95 13.23
CA THR A 107 -1.65 -13.03 13.65
C THR A 107 -2.68 -12.84 12.54
N LYS A 108 -3.81 -13.55 12.65
CA LYS A 108 -4.90 -13.44 11.67
C LYS A 108 -5.83 -12.30 12.08
N LYS A 109 -6.01 -11.31 11.19
CA LYS A 109 -7.12 -10.36 11.26
C LYS A 109 -8.36 -11.02 10.67
N GLN A 110 -9.54 -10.51 11.00
CA GLN A 110 -10.79 -10.96 10.38
C GLN A 110 -11.43 -9.81 9.64
N ASN A 111 -11.95 -10.10 8.45
CA ASN A 111 -12.78 -9.15 7.72
C ASN A 111 -14.24 -9.17 8.22
N PRO A 112 -15.14 -8.30 7.72
CA PRO A 112 -16.55 -8.28 8.13
C PRO A 112 -17.31 -9.60 7.91
N GLN A 113 -16.83 -10.47 7.01
CA GLN A 113 -17.36 -11.81 6.73
C GLN A 113 -16.75 -12.89 7.64
N ASN A 114 -15.98 -12.49 8.67
CA ASN A 114 -15.23 -13.36 9.59
C ASN A 114 -14.14 -14.21 8.93
N ILE A 115 -13.76 -13.89 7.69
CA ILE A 115 -12.69 -14.58 6.97
C ILE A 115 -11.36 -14.08 7.52
N SER A 116 -10.52 -15.02 7.91
CA SER A 116 -9.17 -14.71 8.38
C SER A 116 -8.30 -14.27 7.23
N TYR A 117 -7.51 -13.22 7.44
CA TYR A 117 -6.53 -12.75 6.49
C TYR A 117 -5.27 -12.23 7.18
N GLU A 118 -4.17 -12.15 6.43
CA GLU A 118 -2.96 -11.48 6.87
C GLU A 118 -2.15 -10.93 5.68
N TYR A 119 -1.27 -9.98 5.98
CA TYR A 119 -0.24 -9.53 5.05
C TYR A 119 1.02 -10.36 5.28
N ILE A 120 1.54 -10.98 4.22
CA ILE A 120 2.73 -11.81 4.25
C ILE A 120 3.87 -11.09 3.52
N GLN A 121 5.04 -11.14 4.13
CA GLN A 121 6.31 -10.82 3.51
C GLN A 121 7.01 -12.14 3.15
N ASP A 122 7.58 -12.26 1.95
CA ASP A 122 8.39 -13.40 1.52
C ASP A 122 9.87 -13.00 1.54
N PRO A 123 10.62 -13.38 2.60
CA PRO A 123 12.04 -13.05 2.72
C PRO A 123 12.89 -13.53 1.53
N SER A 124 12.45 -14.54 0.78
CA SER A 124 13.22 -15.13 -0.33
C SER A 124 13.25 -14.25 -1.59
N LEU A 125 12.33 -13.29 -1.70
CA LEU A 125 12.30 -12.31 -2.78
C LEU A 125 13.36 -11.21 -2.61
N TYR A 126 14.09 -11.20 -1.50
CA TYR A 126 14.99 -10.13 -1.12
C TYR A 126 16.44 -10.60 -1.00
N ILE A 127 17.36 -9.87 -1.64
CA ILE A 127 18.80 -10.11 -1.58
C ILE A 127 19.39 -9.31 -0.40
N ASP A 128 20.32 -9.92 0.33
CA ASP A 128 20.93 -9.45 1.60
C ASP A 128 21.15 -7.92 1.68
N GLY A 129 20.49 -7.28 2.65
CA GLY A 129 20.81 -5.92 3.10
C GLY A 129 19.64 -4.93 3.15
N HIS A 130 18.52 -5.24 2.47
CA HIS A 130 17.30 -4.42 2.55
C HIS A 130 16.52 -4.75 3.82
N LYS A 131 16.60 -3.86 4.83
CA LYS A 131 15.66 -3.88 5.97
C LYS A 131 14.41 -3.13 5.55
N PHE A 132 13.28 -3.83 5.47
CA PHE A 132 11.99 -3.23 5.10
C PHE A 132 11.43 -2.34 6.21
N ALA A 133 10.61 -1.39 5.78
CA ALA A 133 9.83 -0.54 6.66
C ALA A 133 8.55 -1.27 7.07
N GLU A 134 7.99 -0.90 8.22
CA GLU A 134 6.68 -1.35 8.64
C GLU A 134 5.63 -0.90 7.59
N GLY A 135 4.91 -1.84 6.98
CA GLY A 135 3.94 -1.57 5.92
C GLY A 135 4.26 -2.23 4.57
N ASP A 136 5.48 -2.73 4.39
CA ASP A 136 5.85 -3.49 3.18
C ASP A 136 5.27 -4.91 3.27
N TRP A 137 4.64 -5.39 2.20
CA TRP A 137 4.10 -6.75 2.12
C TRP A 137 4.08 -7.22 0.66
N ASP A 138 4.31 -8.52 0.49
CA ASP A 138 4.34 -9.18 -0.82
C ASP A 138 2.95 -9.67 -1.19
N TRP A 139 2.28 -10.34 -0.25
CA TRP A 139 0.98 -10.97 -0.48
C TRP A 139 -0.05 -10.55 0.58
N LEU A 140 -1.27 -10.27 0.14
CA LEU A 140 -2.45 -10.32 0.99
C LEU A 140 -3.04 -11.74 0.90
N VAL A 141 -3.18 -12.43 2.02
CA VAL A 141 -3.63 -13.83 2.05
C VAL A 141 -4.93 -13.98 2.82
N PHE A 142 -5.93 -14.61 2.19
CA PHE A 142 -7.18 -15.03 2.82
C PHE A 142 -7.17 -16.54 3.08
N TYR A 143 -7.61 -16.93 4.27
CA TYR A 143 -7.61 -18.32 4.73
C TYR A 143 -8.98 -18.95 4.54
N GLY A 144 -9.07 -19.88 3.60
CA GLY A 144 -10.27 -20.69 3.34
C GLY A 144 -10.20 -22.06 3.97
N LYS A 145 -11.30 -22.81 3.86
CA LYS A 145 -11.40 -24.18 4.35
C LYS A 145 -10.63 -25.17 3.46
N ASP A 146 -10.75 -25.01 2.14
CA ASP A 146 -10.23 -25.95 1.15
C ASP A 146 -8.96 -25.42 0.47
N SER A 147 -8.79 -24.10 0.40
CA SER A 147 -7.60 -23.44 -0.14
C SER A 147 -7.42 -22.04 0.46
N ASN A 148 -6.19 -21.54 0.45
CA ASN A 148 -5.92 -20.12 0.72
C ASN A 148 -5.93 -19.33 -0.60
N VAL A 149 -6.15 -18.02 -0.52
CA VAL A 149 -6.09 -17.12 -1.67
C VAL A 149 -5.03 -16.06 -1.42
N ARG A 150 -4.04 -15.96 -2.30
CA ARG A 150 -3.05 -14.89 -2.30
C ARG A 150 -3.41 -13.84 -3.35
N ILE A 151 -3.31 -12.58 -2.95
CA ILE A 151 -3.45 -11.43 -3.84
C ILE A 151 -2.14 -10.66 -3.79
N ALA A 152 -1.45 -10.57 -4.93
CA ALA A 152 -0.12 -9.99 -5.03
C ALA A 152 -0.05 -8.94 -6.14
N ARG A 153 0.84 -7.98 -5.96
CA ARG A 153 1.21 -7.01 -6.99
C ARG A 153 2.19 -7.70 -7.93
N ASN A 154 1.86 -7.77 -9.22
CA ASN A 154 2.82 -8.13 -10.26
C ASN A 154 3.27 -6.85 -10.97
N MET A 155 4.00 -6.02 -10.23
CA MET A 155 4.61 -4.79 -10.74
C MET A 155 5.89 -4.50 -9.97
N PHE A 156 6.93 -4.11 -10.71
CA PHE A 156 8.10 -3.50 -10.10
C PHE A 156 7.77 -2.05 -9.75
N GLY A 157 7.60 -1.77 -8.46
CA GLY A 157 7.34 -0.43 -7.94
C GLY A 157 6.00 -0.29 -7.21
N GLU A 158 5.73 0.92 -6.73
CA GLU A 158 4.43 1.25 -6.12
C GLU A 158 3.34 1.29 -7.20
N PRO A 159 2.14 0.77 -6.91
CA PRO A 159 1.02 0.96 -7.81
C PRO A 159 0.76 2.47 -7.96
N PRO A 160 0.49 2.93 -9.18
CA PRO A 160 0.22 4.33 -9.47
C PRO A 160 -1.19 4.78 -9.02
N PHE A 161 -1.95 3.91 -8.36
CA PHE A 161 -3.24 4.19 -7.75
C PHE A 161 -3.18 4.03 -6.22
N ASP A 162 -4.21 4.48 -5.52
CA ASP A 162 -4.35 4.33 -4.06
C ASP A 162 -4.40 2.85 -3.63
N ALA A 163 -3.23 2.30 -3.32
CA ALA A 163 -3.06 0.91 -2.89
C ALA A 163 -3.85 0.62 -1.60
N ASP A 164 -3.84 1.57 -0.65
CA ASP A 164 -4.50 1.40 0.64
C ASP A 164 -6.00 1.25 0.45
N LEU A 165 -6.61 2.11 -0.38
CA LEU A 165 -8.03 1.99 -0.73
C LEU A 165 -8.32 0.69 -1.49
N PHE A 166 -7.45 0.31 -2.43
CA PHE A 166 -7.60 -0.92 -3.19
C PHE A 166 -7.65 -2.15 -2.28
N TYR A 167 -6.63 -2.36 -1.43
CA TYR A 167 -6.56 -3.53 -0.55
C TYR A 167 -7.56 -3.48 0.58
N LYS A 168 -7.89 -2.29 1.11
CA LYS A 168 -8.97 -2.15 2.08
C LYS A 168 -10.30 -2.61 1.48
N THR A 169 -10.61 -2.21 0.25
CA THR A 169 -11.86 -2.62 -0.43
C THR A 169 -11.92 -4.14 -0.60
N ILE A 170 -10.81 -4.74 -1.04
CA ILE A 170 -10.70 -6.21 -1.16
C ILE A 170 -10.97 -6.86 0.19
N ILE A 171 -10.29 -6.44 1.25
CA ILE A 171 -10.47 -6.98 2.61
C ILE A 171 -11.93 -6.90 3.04
N GLU A 172 -12.57 -5.73 2.93
CA GLU A 172 -13.93 -5.50 3.41
C GLU A 172 -15.01 -6.27 2.64
N THR A 173 -14.70 -6.74 1.42
CA THR A 173 -15.67 -7.35 0.51
C THR A 173 -15.34 -8.78 0.12
N PHE A 174 -14.19 -9.31 0.54
CA PHE A 174 -13.79 -10.67 0.25
C PHE A 174 -14.75 -11.68 0.91
N ASP A 175 -15.20 -12.65 0.11
CA ASP A 175 -16.09 -13.72 0.55
C ASP A 175 -15.76 -15.03 -0.16
N PHE A 176 -15.80 -16.14 0.59
CA PHE A 176 -15.79 -17.50 0.03
C PHE A 176 -17.24 -17.89 -0.27
N LYS A 177 -17.49 -18.48 -1.43
CA LYS A 177 -18.85 -18.86 -1.89
C LYS A 177 -19.27 -20.23 -1.37
#